data_AF-B3GK46-F1
#
_entry.id   AF-B3GK46-F1
#
_cell.length_a   1.000
_cell.length_b   1.000
_cell.length_c   1.000
_cell.angle_alpha   90.00
_cell.angle_beta   90.00
_cell.angle_gamma   90.00
#
_symmetry.space_group_name_H-M   'P 1'
#
loop_
_entity.id
_entity.type
_entity.pdbx_description
1 polymer ?
#
loop_
_entity_poly.entity_id
_entity_poly.type
_entity_poly.pdbx_seq_one_letter_code
_entity_poly.pdbx_strand_id
1 'polypeptide(L)'
;VDIDWEFPITGGDAGVHHDQNDDVNLTLLLQEFRDQLDAKEDAIEKELLLTMATPGSDFRAQNFRITDDQHLVDWFNLMSYDFYGAW
;
A
#
# COMPACT_ATOMS: atom_id res chain seq x y z
N VAL A 1 -5.35 7.72 6.66
CA VAL A 1 -3.99 7.65 6.11
C VAL A 1 -4.09 6.90 4.80
N ASP A 2 -3.38 7.34 3.77
CA ASP A 2 -3.26 6.62 2.51
C ASP A 2 -1.79 6.25 2.31
N ILE A 3 -1.52 4.97 2.03
CA ILE A 3 -0.18 4.46 1.78
C ILE A 3 0.03 4.40 0.27
N ASP A 4 1.05 5.10 -0.21
CA ASP A 4 1.45 5.12 -1.61
C ASP A 4 2.93 4.73 -1.72
N TRP A 5 3.19 3.43 -1.74
CA TRP A 5 4.54 2.88 -1.89
C TRP A 5 4.74 2.42 -3.33
N GLU A 6 5.53 3.18 -4.09
CA GLU A 6 5.86 2.89 -5.48
C GLU A 6 7.31 2.42 -5.67
N PHE A 7 7.61 1.12 -5.81
CA PHE A 7 6.76 -0.05 -5.57
C PHE A 7 7.57 -1.06 -4.75
N PRO A 8 6.93 -1.89 -3.90
CA PRO A 8 7.59 -2.99 -3.24
C PRO A 8 8.43 -3.86 -4.19
N ILE A 9 9.56 -4.36 -3.70
CA ILE A 9 10.50 -5.31 -4.32
C ILE A 9 11.30 -4.74 -5.48
N THR A 10 10.67 -3.91 -6.31
CA THR A 10 11.22 -3.52 -7.62
C THR A 10 11.56 -2.04 -7.69
N GLY A 11 11.03 -1.21 -6.78
CA GLY A 11 11.20 0.24 -6.77
C GLY A 11 10.50 0.93 -7.95
N GLY A 12 9.97 2.14 -7.76
CA GLY A 12 9.41 2.94 -8.84
C GLY A 12 10.50 3.63 -9.64
N ASP A 13 10.79 4.86 -9.26
CA ASP A 13 11.82 5.70 -9.86
C ASP A 13 13.25 5.22 -9.57
N ALA A 14 14.18 5.65 -10.43
CA ALA A 14 15.60 5.37 -10.25
C ALA A 14 16.11 5.94 -8.90
N GLY A 15 16.70 5.06 -8.08
CA GLY A 15 17.23 5.43 -6.77
C GLY A 15 16.28 5.19 -5.60
N VAL A 16 15.03 4.78 -5.85
CA VAL A 16 14.13 4.31 -4.80
C VAL A 16 14.66 2.99 -4.23
N HIS A 17 14.89 2.98 -2.92
CA HIS A 17 15.30 1.76 -2.21
C HIS A 17 14.20 0.70 -2.28
N HIS A 18 14.61 -0.54 -2.49
CA HIS A 18 13.73 -1.70 -2.54
C HIS A 18 14.48 -2.94 -2.03
N ASP A 19 13.75 -3.88 -1.45
CA ASP A 19 14.25 -5.15 -0.93
C ASP A 19 13.32 -6.31 -1.30
N GLN A 20 13.87 -7.51 -1.41
CA GLN A 20 13.10 -8.72 -1.74
C GLN A 20 12.00 -9.05 -0.71
N ASN A 21 12.08 -8.52 0.52
CA ASN A 21 11.07 -8.73 1.57
C ASN A 21 10.04 -7.60 1.65
N ASP A 22 10.04 -6.63 0.73
CA ASP A 22 9.14 -5.47 0.81
C ASP A 22 7.67 -5.86 0.80
N ASP A 23 7.29 -6.99 0.17
CA ASP A 23 5.92 -7.49 0.18
C ASP A 23 5.44 -7.83 1.59
N VAL A 24 6.24 -8.61 2.33
CA VAL A 24 5.96 -8.97 3.73
C VAL A 24 6.06 -7.74 4.62
N ASN A 25 7.06 -6.89 4.39
CA ASN A 25 7.25 -5.67 5.19
C ASN A 25 6.12 -4.67 4.98
N LEU A 26 5.56 -4.57 3.77
CA LEU A 26 4.38 -3.76 3.49
C LEU A 26 3.17 -4.27 4.30
N THR A 27 2.89 -5.58 4.30
CA THR A 27 1.80 -6.14 5.12
C THR A 27 2.00 -5.84 6.61
N LEU A 28 3.23 -5.96 7.13
CA LEU A 28 3.54 -5.62 8.52
C LEU A 28 3.34 -4.12 8.81
N LEU A 29 3.71 -3.26 7.87
CA LEU A 29 3.48 -1.81 7.96
C LEU A 29 1.99 -1.48 8.00
N LEU A 30 1.19 -2.10 7.12
CA LEU A 30 -0.26 -1.91 7.11
C LEU A 30 -0.91 -2.37 8.42
N GLN A 31 -0.47 -3.50 8.97
CA GLN A 31 -0.95 -3.99 10.26
C GLN A 31 -0.66 -2.99 11.38
N GLU A 32 0.57 -2.48 11.48
CA GLU A 32 0.93 -1.50 12.50
C GLU A 32 0.10 -0.21 12.36
N PHE A 33 -0.13 0.27 11.12
CA PHE A 33 -1.00 1.42 10.91
C PHE A 33 -2.43 1.13 11.36
N ARG A 34 -2.99 -0.04 11.01
CA ARG A 34 -4.36 -0.41 11.39
C ARG A 34 -4.50 -0.46 12.91
N ASP A 35 -3.56 -1.11 13.61
CA ASP A 35 -3.55 -1.21 15.08
C ASP A 35 -3.51 0.18 15.75
N GLN A 36 -2.68 1.09 15.25
CA GLN A 36 -2.56 2.45 15.79
C GLN A 36 -3.77 3.32 15.47
N LEU A 37 -4.37 3.15 14.29
CA LEU A 37 -5.58 3.85 13.91
C LEU A 37 -6.75 3.37 14.77
N ASP A 38 -6.93 2.07 14.97
CA ASP A 38 -7.98 1.50 15.84
C ASP A 38 -7.87 2.04 17.27
N ALA A 39 -6.67 2.02 17.86
CA ALA A 39 -6.44 2.58 19.19
C ALA A 39 -6.74 4.09 19.26
N LYS A 40 -6.52 4.83 18.17
CA LYS A 40 -6.83 6.25 18.07
C LYS A 40 -8.33 6.49 17.94
N GLU A 41 -9.02 5.71 17.11
CA GLU A 41 -10.47 5.76 16.90
C GLU A 41 -11.21 5.59 18.23
N ASP A 42 -10.83 4.59 19.02
CA ASP A 42 -11.39 4.34 20.36
C ASP A 42 -11.24 5.54 21.29
N ALA A 43 -10.12 6.26 21.21
CA ALA A 43 -9.85 7.41 22.06
C ALA A 43 -10.60 8.68 21.65
N ILE A 44 -11.00 8.81 20.38
CA ILE A 44 -11.62 10.02 19.84
C ILE A 44 -13.07 9.82 19.38
N GLU A 45 -13.59 8.59 19.49
CA GLU A 45 -14.93 8.17 19.05
C GLU A 45 -15.22 8.54 17.59
N LYS A 46 -14.22 8.34 16.71
CA LYS A 46 -14.34 8.66 15.28
C LYS A 46 -13.52 7.68 14.45
N GLU A 47 -14.16 7.12 13.42
CA GLU A 47 -13.54 6.27 12.40
C GLU A 47 -12.42 7.00 11.62
N LEU A 48 -11.32 6.30 11.41
CA LEU A 48 -10.11 6.73 10.72
C LEU A 48 -9.72 5.72 9.66
N LEU A 49 -9.78 6.17 8.42
CA LEU A 49 -9.53 5.30 7.27
C LEU A 49 -8.04 5.00 7.10
N LEU A 50 -7.74 3.77 6.69
CA LEU A 50 -6.48 3.33 6.12
C LEU A 50 -6.73 2.86 4.69
N THR A 51 -6.16 3.54 3.71
CA THR A 51 -6.29 3.20 2.29
C THR A 51 -4.91 3.00 1.67
N MET A 52 -4.84 2.37 0.50
CA MET A 52 -3.57 2.17 -0.20
C MET A 52 -3.71 2.35 -1.71
N ALA A 53 -2.79 3.09 -2.32
CA ALA A 53 -2.66 3.16 -3.76
C ALA A 53 -1.98 1.89 -4.30
N THR A 54 -2.54 1.31 -5.36
CA THR A 54 -2.00 0.09 -5.99
C THR A 54 -1.78 0.29 -7.49
N PRO A 55 -0.77 -0.36 -8.09
CA PRO A 55 -0.47 -0.19 -9.50
C PRO A 55 -1.56 -0.76 -10.40
N GLY A 56 -1.83 -0.09 -11.52
CA GLY A 56 -2.67 -0.62 -12.60
C GLY A 56 -2.01 -1.70 -13.48
N SER A 57 -0.74 -2.04 -13.26
CA SER A 57 0.01 -3.00 -14.08
C SER A 57 0.23 -4.34 -13.39
N ASP A 58 0.01 -5.44 -14.12
CA ASP A 58 0.21 -6.81 -13.62
C ASP A 58 1.65 -7.05 -13.12
N PHE A 59 2.63 -6.47 -13.81
CA PHE A 59 4.05 -6.61 -13.47
C PHE A 59 4.41 -6.07 -12.08
N ARG A 60 3.75 -5.00 -11.63
CA ARG A 60 3.96 -4.44 -10.29
C ARG A 60 3.00 -5.05 -9.27
N ALA A 61 1.77 -5.35 -9.66
CA ALA A 61 0.74 -5.91 -8.79
C ALA A 61 1.16 -7.24 -8.15
N GLN A 62 1.97 -8.05 -8.84
CA GLN A 62 2.49 -9.32 -8.30
C GLN A 62 3.39 -9.16 -7.04
N ASN A 63 3.88 -7.95 -6.76
CA ASN A 63 4.71 -7.68 -5.58
C ASN A 63 3.88 -7.28 -4.35
N PHE A 64 2.55 -7.26 -4.47
CA PHE A 64 1.64 -6.93 -3.38
C PHE A 64 0.91 -8.18 -2.90
N ARG A 65 0.75 -8.33 -1.58
CA ARG A 65 0.02 -9.44 -0.97
C ARG A 65 -1.45 -9.10 -0.82
N ILE A 66 -2.10 -8.73 -1.94
CA ILE A 66 -3.47 -8.17 -1.96
C ILE A 66 -4.47 -9.00 -1.14
N THR A 67 -4.38 -10.33 -1.16
CA THR A 67 -5.28 -11.20 -0.39
C THR A 67 -5.12 -11.04 1.12
N ASP A 68 -3.91 -10.77 1.61
CA ASP A 68 -3.63 -10.50 3.02
C ASP A 68 -3.96 -9.04 3.35
N ASP A 69 -3.48 -8.10 2.52
CA ASP A 69 -3.56 -6.66 2.75
C ASP A 69 -5.00 -6.11 2.71
N GLN A 70 -5.91 -6.74 1.94
CA GLN A 70 -7.33 -6.32 1.86
C GLN A 70 -8.07 -6.40 3.20
N HIS A 71 -7.53 -7.13 4.17
CA HIS A 71 -8.11 -7.24 5.51
C HIS A 71 -7.65 -6.12 6.45
N LEU A 72 -6.66 -5.33 6.03
CA LEU A 72 -6.03 -4.27 6.82
C LEU A 72 -6.44 -2.88 6.35
N VAL A 73 -6.70 -2.73 5.04
CA VAL A 73 -7.11 -1.45 4.44
C VAL A 73 -8.61 -1.42 4.18
N ASP A 74 -9.20 -0.22 4.22
CA ASP A 74 -10.60 0.01 3.89
C ASP A 74 -10.88 -0.19 2.39
N TRP A 75 -9.96 0.28 1.54
CA TRP A 75 -9.97 0.01 0.10
C TRP A 75 -8.62 0.30 -0.55
N PHE A 76 -8.49 -0.18 -1.80
CA PHE A 76 -7.39 0.15 -2.68
C PHE A 76 -7.78 1.22 -3.69
N ASN A 77 -6.93 2.23 -3.86
CA ASN A 77 -7.00 3.21 -4.92
C ASN A 77 -6.18 2.70 -6.11
N LEU A 78 -6.84 2.08 -7.09
CA LEU A 78 -6.15 1.58 -8.28
C LEU A 78 -5.66 2.75 -9.14
N MET A 79 -4.35 2.83 -9.37
CA MET A 79 -3.72 3.80 -10.25
C MET A 79 -3.95 3.41 -11.71
N SER A 80 -5.19 3.60 -12.18
CA SER A 80 -5.65 3.26 -13.52
C SER A 80 -5.28 4.35 -14.55
N TYR A 81 -4.05 4.82 -14.49
CA TYR A 81 -3.47 5.86 -15.33
C TYR A 81 -1.99 5.56 -15.63
N ASP A 82 -1.33 6.42 -16.38
CA ASP A 82 0.10 6.29 -16.79
C ASP A 82 0.45 4.98 -17.52
N PHE A 83 -0.54 4.37 -18.18
CA PHE A 83 -0.31 3.20 -19.04
C PHE A 83 0.54 3.51 -20.28
N TYR A 84 0.55 4.77 -20.74
CA TYR A 84 1.33 5.25 -21.88
C TYR A 84 1.80 6.68 -21.63
N GLY A 85 2.98 7.01 -22.16
CA GLY A 85 3.48 8.37 -22.19
C GLY A 85 4.76 8.47 -23.01
N ALA A 86 5.46 9.60 -22.91
CA ALA A 86 6.58 9.96 -23.78
C ALA A 86 7.94 9.37 -23.35
N TRP A 87 7.97 8.59 -22.27
CA TRP A 87 9.14 7.90 -21.75
C TRP A 87 9.57 6.72 -22.62
#